data_AF-A0A644TSS2-F1
#
_entry.id   AF-A0A644TSS2-F1
#
_cell.length_a   1.000
_cell.length_b   1.000
_cell.length_c   1.000
_cell.angle_alpha   90.00
_cell.angle_beta   90.00
_cell.angle_gamma   90.00
#
_symmetry.space_group_name_H-M   'P 1'
#
loop_
_entity.id
_entity.type
_entity.pdbx_description
1 polymer ?
#
loop_
_entity_poly.entity_id
_entity_poly.type
_entity_poly.pdbx_seq_one_letter_code
_entity_poly.pdbx_strand_id
1 'polypeptide(L)'
;MSQLQNRQGKASRVNEILNKLRSGQSREAISDHYGYSTWKSLDMYMRRNGFTWDSQRRIYTNAEAGSTGETLSAGTDLTEINPAEIIRLFELGILDAREIAKKTGFPSHKDMAAFMRRRGYIWSSTESNYMDSNPSPQEQSLNSIGKNEDTLARVAAEHSRSSLSEGFPSDKYITLLEFLWNSRDKLIKMIESIEESQSHKVQVYTIPGEAKTKSIFFSNELATLMTAFCKDHSMSQKQGFEAALIEYLAQHGYEHEINCLLEKVH
;
A
#
# COMPACT_ATOMS: atom_id res chain seq x y z
N MET A 1 -11.31 36.36 -29.55
CA MET A 1 -12.31 35.80 -30.49
C MET A 1 -11.74 34.74 -31.45
N SER A 2 -10.51 34.87 -31.99
CA SER A 2 -9.96 33.96 -33.03
C SER A 2 -9.58 32.52 -32.60
N GLN A 3 -9.22 32.29 -31.33
CA GLN A 3 -8.74 30.97 -30.86
C GLN A 3 -9.85 29.91 -30.67
N LEU A 4 -11.08 30.32 -30.34
CA LEU A 4 -12.21 29.40 -30.10
C LEU A 4 -12.84 28.89 -31.40
N GLN A 5 -12.94 29.74 -32.42
CA GLN A 5 -13.50 29.39 -33.73
C GLN A 5 -12.61 28.40 -34.49
N ASN A 6 -11.29 28.50 -34.31
CA ASN A 6 -10.31 27.58 -34.91
C ASN A 6 -10.28 26.19 -34.22
N ARG A 7 -10.74 26.09 -32.96
CA ARG A 7 -10.91 24.78 -32.28
C ARG A 7 -12.15 24.03 -32.75
N GLN A 8 -13.25 24.73 -33.02
CA GLN A 8 -14.49 24.09 -33.49
C GLN A 8 -14.39 23.53 -34.92
N GLY A 9 -13.70 24.23 -35.83
CA GLY A 9 -13.43 23.69 -37.17
C GLY A 9 -12.55 22.43 -37.18
N LYS A 10 -11.61 22.32 -36.23
CA LYS A 10 -10.71 21.16 -36.09
C LYS A 10 -11.43 19.91 -35.59
N ALA A 11 -12.32 20.07 -34.60
CA ALA A 11 -13.14 18.97 -34.09
C ALA A 11 -14.14 18.45 -35.15
N SER A 12 -14.71 19.35 -35.97
CA SER A 12 -15.61 18.96 -37.06
C SER A 12 -14.94 18.06 -38.09
N ARG A 13 -13.72 18.42 -38.53
CA ARG A 13 -12.99 17.68 -39.56
C ARG A 13 -12.57 16.27 -39.11
N VAL A 14 -12.21 16.10 -37.84
CA VAL A 14 -11.88 14.79 -37.27
C VAL A 14 -13.09 13.86 -37.28
N ASN A 15 -14.27 14.37 -36.90
CA ASN A 15 -15.51 13.58 -36.90
C ASN A 15 -15.93 13.16 -38.32
N GLU A 16 -15.73 14.03 -39.31
CA GLU A 16 -15.99 13.69 -40.72
C GLU A 16 -15.07 12.57 -41.22
N ILE A 17 -13.79 12.59 -40.86
CA ILE A 17 -12.83 11.54 -41.20
C ILE A 17 -13.25 10.20 -40.56
N LEU A 18 -13.65 10.22 -39.29
CA LEU A 18 -14.15 9.02 -38.59
C LEU A 18 -15.43 8.47 -39.24
N ASN A 19 -16.35 9.33 -39.68
CA ASN A 19 -17.57 8.92 -40.37
C ASN A 19 -17.28 8.30 -41.74
N LYS A 20 -16.34 8.86 -42.51
CA LYS A 20 -15.90 8.30 -43.80
C LYS A 20 -15.21 6.93 -43.67
N LEU A 21 -14.47 6.71 -42.57
CA LEU A 21 -13.91 5.41 -42.24
C LEU A 21 -14.99 4.40 -41.86
N ARG A 22 -16.01 4.81 -41.08
CA ARG A 22 -17.17 3.95 -40.78
C ARG A 22 -17.97 3.58 -42.02
N SER A 23 -18.03 4.47 -43.02
CA SER A 23 -18.66 4.17 -44.32
C SER A 23 -17.81 3.27 -45.23
N GLY A 24 -16.66 2.79 -44.77
CA GLY A 24 -15.81 1.84 -45.50
C GLY A 24 -14.85 2.47 -46.50
N GLN A 25 -14.63 3.79 -46.47
CA GLN A 25 -13.62 4.42 -47.32
C GLN A 25 -12.21 4.12 -46.83
N SER A 26 -11.28 3.85 -47.76
CA SER A 26 -9.87 3.66 -47.41
C SER A 26 -9.20 4.98 -47.02
N ARG A 27 -8.15 4.89 -46.21
CA ARG A 27 -7.35 6.05 -45.80
C ARG A 27 -6.75 6.81 -47.00
N GLU A 28 -6.44 6.11 -48.09
CA GLU A 28 -5.95 6.69 -49.34
C GLU A 28 -7.05 7.55 -49.99
N ALA A 29 -8.27 7.03 -50.11
CA ALA A 29 -9.39 7.78 -50.68
C ALA A 29 -9.77 9.01 -49.84
N ILE A 30 -9.66 8.91 -48.52
CA ILE A 30 -9.88 10.05 -47.61
C ILE A 30 -8.76 11.08 -47.76
N SER A 31 -7.51 10.63 -47.91
CA SER A 31 -6.37 11.52 -48.18
C SER A 31 -6.60 12.34 -49.44
N ASP A 32 -6.97 11.68 -50.54
CA ASP A 32 -7.20 12.34 -51.83
C ASP A 32 -8.37 13.33 -51.78
N HIS A 33 -9.45 12.96 -51.09
CA HIS A 33 -10.63 13.82 -50.92
C HIS A 33 -10.31 15.12 -50.16
N TYR A 34 -9.40 15.08 -49.19
CA TYR A 34 -9.01 16.23 -48.38
C TYR A 34 -7.76 16.97 -48.90
N GLY A 35 -7.24 16.59 -50.07
CA GLY A 35 -6.06 17.22 -50.70
C GLY A 35 -4.74 16.93 -50.00
N TYR A 36 -4.67 15.82 -49.25
CA TYR A 36 -3.47 15.38 -48.56
C TYR A 36 -2.58 14.59 -49.54
N SER A 37 -1.29 14.95 -49.63
CA SER A 37 -0.35 14.35 -50.59
C SER A 37 -0.12 12.85 -50.39
N THR A 38 -0.39 12.32 -49.20
CA THR A 38 -0.26 10.89 -48.87
C THR A 38 -1.10 10.58 -47.64
N TRP A 39 -1.60 9.34 -47.51
CA TRP A 39 -2.24 8.82 -46.30
C TRP A 39 -1.43 9.09 -45.01
N LYS A 40 -0.10 9.18 -45.11
CA LYS A 40 0.80 9.57 -43.99
C LYS A 40 0.50 10.97 -43.45
N SER A 41 0.11 11.91 -44.30
CA SER A 41 -0.25 13.27 -43.88
C SER A 41 -1.61 13.33 -43.18
N LEU A 42 -2.54 12.44 -43.56
CA LEU A 42 -3.80 12.22 -42.84
C LEU A 42 -3.53 11.61 -41.44
N ASP A 43 -2.66 10.61 -41.34
CA ASP A 43 -2.24 10.03 -40.06
C ASP A 43 -1.58 11.07 -39.14
N MET A 44 -0.70 11.90 -39.70
CA MET A 44 -0.06 12.98 -38.95
C MET A 44 -1.05 14.02 -38.46
N TYR A 45 -2.08 14.33 -39.26
CA TYR A 45 -3.17 15.20 -38.84
C TYR A 45 -3.98 14.58 -37.71
N MET A 46 -4.38 13.31 -37.82
CA MET A 46 -5.13 12.60 -36.78
C MET A 46 -4.33 12.47 -35.48
N ARG A 47 -3.03 12.16 -35.58
CA ARG A 47 -2.13 12.08 -34.41
C ARG A 47 -1.97 13.41 -33.68
N ARG A 48 -1.93 14.52 -34.41
CA ARG A 48 -1.93 15.88 -33.81
C ARG A 48 -3.25 16.23 -33.12
N ASN A 49 -4.34 15.51 -33.43
CA ASN A 49 -5.65 15.68 -32.80
C ASN A 49 -5.95 14.57 -31.76
N GLY A 50 -4.93 13.80 -31.33
CA GLY A 50 -5.09 12.77 -30.30
C GLY A 50 -5.58 11.42 -30.80
N PHE A 51 -5.52 11.14 -32.10
CA PHE A 51 -5.95 9.87 -32.68
C PHE A 51 -4.79 9.08 -33.28
N THR A 52 -4.69 7.80 -32.92
CA THR A 52 -3.70 6.85 -33.44
C THR A 52 -4.35 5.81 -34.33
N TRP A 53 -3.66 5.42 -35.40
CA TRP A 53 -4.15 4.40 -36.32
C TRP A 53 -3.99 3.00 -35.73
N ASP A 54 -5.09 2.27 -35.60
CA ASP A 54 -5.07 0.84 -35.28
C ASP A 54 -5.05 0.03 -36.58
N SER A 55 -3.94 -0.66 -36.83
CA SER A 55 -3.74 -1.46 -38.04
C SER A 55 -4.59 -2.73 -38.07
N GLN A 56 -4.99 -3.27 -36.91
CA GLN A 56 -5.82 -4.46 -36.81
C GLN A 56 -7.28 -4.13 -37.11
N ARG A 57 -7.76 -3.02 -36.54
CA ARG A 57 -9.16 -2.58 -36.70
C ARG A 57 -9.37 -1.68 -37.93
N ARG A 58 -8.29 -1.20 -38.55
CA ARG A 58 -8.30 -0.21 -39.65
C ARG A 58 -9.16 1.03 -39.31
N ILE A 59 -9.12 1.45 -38.05
CA ILE A 59 -9.87 2.58 -37.51
C ILE A 59 -8.92 3.42 -36.65
N TYR A 60 -9.16 4.73 -36.56
CA TYR A 60 -8.43 5.57 -35.61
C TYR A 60 -9.02 5.42 -34.20
N THR A 61 -8.18 5.10 -33.23
CA THR A 61 -8.50 5.09 -31.80
C THR A 61 -7.97 6.34 -31.13
N ASN A 62 -8.67 6.83 -30.11
CA ASN A 62 -8.20 7.99 -29.35
C ASN A 62 -7.00 7.55 -28.48
N ALA A 63 -5.84 8.16 -28.70
CA ALA A 63 -4.61 7.89 -27.97
C ALA A 63 -4.71 8.29 -26.49
N GLU A 64 -5.54 9.29 -26.16
CA GLU A 64 -5.86 9.70 -24.79
C GLU A 64 -6.84 8.71 -24.11
N ALA A 65 -7.59 7.92 -24.90
CA ALA A 65 -8.35 6.77 -24.38
C ALA A 65 -7.48 5.51 -24.22
N GLY A 66 -6.19 5.59 -24.59
CA GLY A 66 -5.21 4.52 -24.40
C GLY A 66 -4.78 4.28 -22.95
N SER A 67 -5.25 5.08 -21.98
CA SER A 67 -5.18 4.71 -20.55
C SER A 67 -6.41 3.93 -20.06
N THR A 68 -7.42 3.74 -20.90
CA THR A 68 -8.69 3.09 -20.52
C THR A 68 -9.20 2.25 -21.70
N GLY A 69 -8.47 1.19 -22.01
CA GLY A 69 -8.78 0.30 -23.13
C GLY A 69 -8.12 -1.06 -22.96
N GLU A 70 -8.69 -1.84 -22.03
CA GLU A 70 -8.71 -3.31 -21.99
C GLU A 70 -8.05 -3.99 -23.19
N THR A 71 -6.75 -4.24 -23.08
CA THR A 71 -6.10 -5.33 -23.78
C THR A 71 -5.75 -6.34 -22.70
N LEU A 72 -6.48 -7.45 -22.75
CA LEU A 72 -6.25 -8.68 -22.01
C LEU A 72 -4.83 -9.20 -22.32
N SER A 73 -3.83 -8.63 -21.66
CA SER A 73 -2.49 -9.20 -21.54
C SER A 73 -2.30 -9.59 -20.09
N ALA A 74 -2.19 -10.90 -19.89
CA ALA A 74 -1.96 -11.59 -18.64
C ALA A 74 -0.66 -11.14 -17.96
N GLY A 75 -0.79 -10.07 -17.19
CA GLY A 75 0.28 -9.49 -16.39
C GLY A 75 -0.30 -8.40 -15.51
N THR A 76 -1.44 -8.66 -14.85
CA THR A 76 -1.87 -7.82 -13.74
C THR A 76 -0.78 -7.95 -12.68
N ASP A 77 -0.08 -6.86 -12.42
CA ASP A 77 0.82 -6.72 -11.29
C ASP A 77 0.05 -7.17 -10.04
N LEU A 78 0.34 -8.39 -9.58
CA LEU A 78 -0.28 -9.01 -8.40
C LEU A 78 0.09 -8.29 -7.09
N THR A 79 0.75 -7.13 -7.19
CA THR A 79 1.21 -6.31 -6.07
C THR A 79 0.11 -5.41 -5.51
N GLU A 80 -0.98 -5.17 -6.24
CA GLU A 80 -2.09 -4.30 -5.80
C GLU A 80 -3.21 -5.04 -5.05
N ILE A 81 -3.19 -6.37 -5.02
CA ILE A 81 -4.28 -7.16 -4.40
C ILE A 81 -4.07 -7.25 -2.89
N ASN A 82 -4.98 -6.65 -2.12
CA ASN A 82 -4.96 -6.69 -0.66
C ASN A 82 -5.42 -8.08 -0.15
N PRO A 83 -4.60 -8.83 0.61
CA PRO A 83 -4.97 -10.14 1.15
C PRO A 83 -6.18 -10.09 2.09
N ALA A 84 -6.40 -8.99 2.82
CA ALA A 84 -7.52 -8.83 3.75
C ALA A 84 -8.89 -8.90 3.03
N GLU A 85 -8.97 -8.42 1.79
CA GLU A 85 -10.21 -8.48 1.01
C GLU A 85 -10.55 -9.93 0.64
N ILE A 86 -9.55 -10.77 0.40
CA ILE A 86 -9.75 -12.19 0.10
C ILE A 86 -10.29 -12.91 1.36
N ILE A 87 -9.73 -12.62 2.54
CA ILE A 87 -10.19 -13.18 3.82
C ILE A 87 -11.64 -12.79 4.10
N ARG A 88 -11.98 -11.51 3.89
CA ARG A 88 -13.36 -11.00 4.03
C ARG A 88 -14.34 -11.71 3.09
N LEU A 89 -13.91 -12.01 1.86
CA LEU A 89 -14.75 -12.73 0.89
C LEU A 89 -15.00 -14.19 1.28
N PHE A 90 -14.02 -14.84 1.92
CA PHE A 90 -14.19 -16.19 2.48
C PHE A 90 -15.06 -16.18 3.73
N GLU A 91 -14.92 -15.19 4.61
CA GLU A 91 -15.75 -15.02 5.82
C GLU A 91 -17.24 -14.85 5.47
N LEU A 92 -17.54 -14.17 4.35
CA LEU A 92 -18.90 -14.01 3.88
C LEU A 92 -19.56 -15.35 3.51
N GLY A 93 -18.78 -16.39 3.19
CA GLY A 93 -19.26 -17.78 2.99
C GLY A 93 -20.19 -18.03 1.79
N ILE A 94 -20.46 -17.00 0.97
CA ILE A 94 -21.41 -17.09 -0.16
C ILE A 94 -20.72 -17.52 -1.46
N LEU A 95 -19.41 -17.29 -1.61
CA LEU A 95 -18.69 -17.50 -2.87
C LEU A 95 -17.72 -18.69 -2.78
N ASP A 96 -17.65 -19.47 -3.86
CA ASP A 96 -16.67 -20.54 -4.00
C ASP A 96 -15.26 -19.96 -4.25
N ALA A 97 -14.21 -20.69 -3.86
CA ALA A 97 -12.81 -20.25 -3.95
C ALA A 97 -12.40 -19.83 -5.38
N ARG A 98 -13.01 -20.45 -6.39
CA ARG A 98 -12.82 -20.11 -7.80
C ARG A 98 -13.47 -18.77 -8.18
N GLU A 99 -14.61 -18.45 -7.60
CA GLU A 99 -15.31 -17.19 -7.84
C GLU A 99 -14.62 -16.03 -7.12
N ILE A 100 -14.13 -16.27 -5.91
CA ILE A 100 -13.29 -15.31 -5.16
C ILE A 100 -12.03 -14.98 -5.96
N ALA A 101 -11.34 -15.99 -6.50
CA ALA A 101 -10.16 -15.79 -7.34
C ALA A 101 -10.47 -14.91 -8.57
N LYS A 102 -11.59 -15.18 -9.27
CA LYS A 102 -12.01 -14.38 -10.42
C LYS A 102 -12.35 -12.93 -10.04
N LYS A 103 -13.02 -12.74 -8.90
CA LYS A 103 -13.43 -11.41 -8.40
C LYS A 103 -12.23 -10.56 -7.97
N THR A 104 -11.20 -11.20 -7.44
CA THR A 104 -9.97 -10.56 -6.95
C THR A 104 -8.89 -10.42 -8.02
N GLY A 105 -9.14 -10.91 -9.23
CA GLY A 105 -8.25 -10.74 -10.38
C GLY A 105 -7.21 -11.85 -10.56
N PHE A 106 -7.29 -12.95 -9.80
CA PHE A 106 -6.42 -14.10 -10.00
C PHE A 106 -6.90 -14.98 -11.17
N PRO A 107 -5.97 -15.51 -12.00
CA PRO A 107 -6.31 -16.43 -13.06
C PRO A 107 -6.82 -17.79 -12.54
N SER A 108 -6.42 -18.19 -11.33
CA SER A 108 -6.85 -19.43 -10.69
C SER A 108 -6.84 -19.33 -9.16
N HIS A 109 -7.70 -20.11 -8.50
CA HIS A 109 -7.68 -20.25 -7.03
C HIS A 109 -6.34 -20.81 -6.54
N LYS A 110 -5.62 -21.56 -7.37
CA LYS A 110 -4.26 -22.05 -7.06
C LYS A 110 -3.25 -20.91 -7.00
N ASP A 111 -3.36 -19.94 -7.89
CA ASP A 111 -2.49 -18.76 -7.92
C ASP A 111 -2.81 -17.81 -6.76
N MET A 112 -4.09 -17.67 -6.42
CA MET A 112 -4.54 -17.00 -5.19
C MET A 112 -3.97 -17.66 -3.93
N ALA A 113 -4.01 -19.00 -3.84
CA ALA A 113 -3.44 -19.73 -2.71
C ALA A 113 -1.91 -19.60 -2.63
N ALA A 114 -1.22 -19.61 -3.77
CA ALA A 114 0.23 -19.37 -3.83
C ALA A 114 0.57 -17.93 -3.42
N PHE A 115 -0.25 -16.95 -3.81
CA PHE A 115 -0.12 -15.56 -3.40
C PHE A 115 -0.29 -15.40 -1.89
N MET A 116 -1.36 -15.96 -1.31
CA MET A 116 -1.61 -15.92 0.13
C MET A 116 -0.49 -16.57 0.94
N ARG A 117 0.03 -17.72 0.47
CA ARG A 117 1.17 -18.39 1.09
C ARG A 117 2.45 -17.54 1.07
N ARG A 118 2.72 -16.82 -0.03
CA ARG A 118 3.87 -15.89 -0.11
C ARG A 118 3.72 -14.71 0.85
N ARG A 119 2.49 -14.34 1.18
CA ARG A 119 2.15 -13.26 2.12
C ARG A 119 2.06 -13.72 3.58
N GLY A 120 2.33 -14.99 3.88
CA GLY A 120 2.31 -15.52 5.26
C GLY A 120 0.97 -16.09 5.72
N TYR A 121 -0.03 -16.19 4.84
CA TYR A 121 -1.33 -16.75 5.19
C TYR A 121 -1.43 -18.24 4.84
N ILE A 122 -1.93 -19.05 5.79
CA ILE A 122 -2.13 -20.49 5.64
C ILE A 122 -3.63 -20.80 5.65
N TRP A 123 -4.05 -21.67 4.74
CA TRP A 123 -5.44 -22.13 4.69
C TRP A 123 -5.77 -23.07 5.86
N SER A 124 -6.79 -22.72 6.64
CA SER A 124 -7.37 -23.54 7.68
C SER A 124 -8.59 -24.28 7.15
N SER A 125 -8.53 -25.62 7.13
CA SER A 125 -9.66 -26.44 6.67
C SER A 125 -10.82 -26.47 7.67
N THR A 126 -10.58 -26.14 8.94
CA THR A 126 -11.62 -26.08 9.97
C THR A 126 -12.47 -24.82 9.85
N GLU A 127 -11.85 -23.69 9.49
CA GLU A 127 -12.53 -22.40 9.37
C GLU A 127 -12.90 -22.06 7.91
N SER A 128 -12.43 -22.86 6.94
CA SER A 128 -12.57 -22.58 5.50
C SER A 128 -12.12 -21.16 5.15
N ASN A 129 -11.06 -20.69 5.81
CA ASN A 129 -10.48 -19.37 5.65
C ASN A 129 -8.95 -19.39 5.83
N TYR A 130 -8.30 -18.29 5.48
CA TYR A 130 -6.87 -18.09 5.66
C TYR A 130 -6.57 -17.48 7.04
N MET A 131 -5.66 -18.11 7.78
CA MET A 131 -5.11 -17.60 9.04
C MET A 131 -3.68 -17.10 8.83
N ASP A 132 -3.30 -16.03 9.51
CA ASP A 132 -1.91 -15.56 9.50
C ASP A 132 -1.01 -16.57 10.23
N SER A 133 0.12 -16.94 9.61
CA SER A 133 1.06 -17.91 10.16
C SER A 133 2.11 -17.29 11.07
N ASN A 134 2.18 -15.95 11.11
CA ASN A 134 2.88 -15.25 12.18
C ASN A 134 1.86 -14.88 13.26
N PRO A 135 1.89 -15.52 14.44
CA PRO A 135 1.09 -15.03 15.55
C PRO A 135 1.62 -13.64 15.92
N SER A 136 0.80 -12.62 15.69
CA SER A 136 0.90 -11.36 16.43
C SER A 136 1.12 -11.69 17.92
N PRO A 137 2.03 -10.99 18.62
CA PRO A 137 2.29 -11.23 20.04
C PRO A 137 1.06 -11.13 20.97
N GLN A 138 -0.10 -10.69 20.45
CA GLN A 138 -1.30 -10.44 21.24
C GLN A 138 -2.27 -11.65 21.38
N GLU A 139 -2.11 -12.72 20.60
CA GLU A 139 -3.03 -13.87 20.63
C GLU A 139 -2.48 -15.13 21.33
N GLN A 140 -1.30 -15.06 21.94
CA GLN A 140 -0.71 -16.19 22.68
C GLN A 140 -1.35 -16.45 24.06
N SER A 141 -2.32 -15.63 24.48
CA SER A 141 -2.83 -15.66 25.86
C SER A 141 -4.03 -16.59 26.11
N LEU A 142 -4.58 -17.27 25.09
CA LEU A 142 -5.85 -18.01 25.27
C LEU A 142 -5.82 -19.51 24.90
N ASN A 143 -4.77 -20.04 24.26
CA ASN A 143 -4.78 -21.40 23.71
C ASN A 143 -3.75 -22.40 24.30
N SER A 144 -3.19 -22.16 25.48
CA SER A 144 -2.24 -23.10 26.13
C SER A 144 -2.68 -23.63 27.50
N ILE A 145 -3.99 -23.67 27.79
CA ILE A 145 -4.52 -24.42 28.95
C ILE A 145 -5.00 -25.79 28.45
N GLY A 146 -4.08 -26.74 28.37
CA GLY A 146 -4.45 -28.11 28.04
C GLY A 146 -3.24 -29.01 27.90
N LYS A 147 -2.96 -29.75 28.98
CA LYS A 147 -1.92 -30.78 29.16
C LYS A 147 -0.61 -30.22 29.68
N ASN A 148 -0.37 -30.40 30.99
CA ASN A 148 0.87 -30.90 31.60
C ASN A 148 0.77 -30.69 33.14
N GLU A 149 -0.07 -31.47 33.81
CA GLU A 149 -0.28 -31.36 35.27
C GLU A 149 0.68 -32.24 36.10
N ASP A 150 1.54 -33.07 35.48
CA ASP A 150 2.32 -34.09 36.19
C ASP A 150 3.81 -33.74 36.45
N THR A 151 4.30 -32.59 36.00
CA THR A 151 5.74 -32.24 36.13
C THR A 151 6.06 -31.19 37.19
N LEU A 152 5.07 -30.51 37.78
CA LEU A 152 5.29 -29.42 38.75
C LEU A 152 5.38 -29.90 40.22
N ALA A 153 4.92 -31.12 40.54
CA ALA A 153 4.92 -31.62 41.92
C ALA A 153 6.28 -32.17 42.41
N ARG A 154 7.22 -32.51 41.52
CA ARG A 154 8.52 -33.10 41.90
C ARG A 154 9.65 -32.11 42.16
N VAL A 155 9.53 -30.87 41.68
CA VAL A 155 10.61 -29.87 41.79
C VAL A 155 10.49 -29.03 43.07
N ALA A 156 9.32 -29.03 43.71
CA ALA A 156 9.04 -28.28 44.94
C ALA A 156 9.55 -28.93 46.24
N ALA A 157 9.94 -30.22 46.21
CA ALA A 157 10.30 -30.97 47.42
C ALA A 157 11.80 -31.04 47.74
N GLU A 158 12.69 -30.62 46.84
CA GLU A 158 14.15 -30.78 47.02
C GLU A 158 14.89 -29.48 47.42
N HIS A 159 14.23 -28.32 47.39
CA HIS A 159 14.88 -27.04 47.74
C HIS A 159 14.66 -26.58 49.19
N SER A 160 14.02 -27.38 50.05
CA SER A 160 13.78 -27.01 51.46
C SER A 160 14.90 -27.36 52.44
N ARG A 161 16.11 -27.67 51.97
CA ARG A 161 17.26 -27.99 52.85
C ARG A 161 18.58 -27.39 52.36
N SER A 162 18.66 -26.06 52.30
CA SER A 162 19.95 -25.37 52.35
C SER A 162 19.82 -23.98 52.96
N SER A 163 20.27 -23.89 54.21
CA SER A 163 20.90 -22.72 54.85
C SER A 163 20.19 -21.35 54.76
N LEU A 164 19.31 -21.10 55.73
CA LEU A 164 19.04 -19.75 56.23
C LEU A 164 20.20 -19.30 57.13
N SER A 165 21.26 -18.74 56.55
CA SER A 165 22.26 -17.92 57.28
C SER A 165 23.25 -17.29 56.31
N GLU A 166 22.91 -16.12 55.78
CA GLU A 166 23.87 -15.03 55.55
C GLU A 166 23.09 -13.76 55.21
N GLY A 167 23.40 -12.69 55.94
CA GLY A 167 22.63 -11.45 55.94
C GLY A 167 22.54 -10.80 54.57
N PHE A 168 21.38 -10.92 53.93
CA PHE A 168 21.01 -10.04 52.84
C PHE A 168 20.90 -8.62 53.41
N PRO A 169 21.62 -7.62 52.87
CA PRO A 169 21.48 -6.23 53.28
C PRO A 169 20.18 -5.66 52.67
N SER A 170 19.05 -6.18 53.12
CA SER A 170 17.70 -5.77 52.71
C SER A 170 17.48 -4.27 52.91
N ASP A 171 18.14 -3.66 53.90
CA ASP A 171 18.01 -2.23 54.21
C ASP A 171 18.41 -1.32 53.04
N LYS A 172 19.40 -1.73 52.24
CA LYS A 172 19.81 -0.95 51.05
C LYS A 172 18.76 -1.00 49.94
N TYR A 173 18.12 -2.15 49.77
CA TYR A 173 17.05 -2.34 48.79
C TYR A 173 15.76 -1.66 49.25
N ILE A 174 15.45 -1.69 50.54
CA ILE A 174 14.33 -0.97 51.14
C ILE A 174 14.50 0.53 50.93
N THR A 175 15.69 1.07 51.22
CA THR A 175 15.99 2.50 50.98
C THR A 175 15.85 2.89 49.51
N LEU A 176 16.28 2.01 48.58
CA LEU A 176 16.12 2.24 47.14
C LEU A 176 14.65 2.17 46.71
N LEU A 177 13.89 1.20 47.23
CA LEU A 177 12.47 1.03 46.94
C LEU A 177 11.64 2.19 47.48
N GLU A 178 11.94 2.68 48.69
CA GLU A 178 11.33 3.88 49.26
C GLU A 178 11.67 5.14 48.44
N PHE A 179 12.92 5.26 47.99
CA PHE A 179 13.33 6.36 47.10
C PHE A 179 12.61 6.32 45.75
N LEU A 180 12.50 5.14 45.13
CA LEU A 180 11.75 4.95 43.88
C LEU A 180 10.26 5.21 44.06
N TRP A 181 9.69 4.78 45.18
CA TRP A 181 8.29 5.03 45.51
C TRP A 181 8.02 6.53 45.70
N ASN A 182 8.87 7.23 46.45
CA ASN A 182 8.75 8.67 46.70
C ASN A 182 9.06 9.54 45.47
N SER A 183 9.82 9.00 44.51
CA SER A 183 10.11 9.69 43.24
C SER A 183 9.18 9.30 42.10
N ARG A 184 8.22 8.38 42.33
CA ARG A 184 7.28 7.90 41.32
C ARG A 184 6.61 9.02 40.55
N ASP A 185 6.02 10.00 41.22
CA ASP A 185 5.27 11.07 40.54
C ASP A 185 6.19 11.99 39.72
N LYS A 186 7.44 12.17 40.18
CA LYS A 186 8.47 12.91 39.41
C LYS A 186 8.94 12.12 38.21
N LEU A 187 9.10 10.80 38.35
CA LEU A 187 9.47 9.90 37.27
C LEU A 187 8.36 9.81 36.23
N ILE A 188 7.09 9.70 36.65
CA ILE A 188 5.92 9.74 35.77
C ILE A 188 5.88 11.07 35.04
N LYS A 189 5.98 12.21 35.73
CA LYS A 189 5.99 13.53 35.09
C LYS A 189 7.17 13.73 34.13
N MET A 190 8.33 13.16 34.45
CA MET A 190 9.50 13.19 33.58
C MET A 190 9.28 12.31 32.33
N ILE A 191 8.71 11.12 32.48
CA ILE A 191 8.34 10.25 31.36
C ILE A 191 7.27 10.91 30.50
N GLU A 192 6.21 11.47 31.09
CA GLU A 192 5.16 12.23 30.38
C GLU A 192 5.75 13.41 29.60
N SER A 193 6.68 14.17 30.21
CA SER A 193 7.36 15.27 29.50
C SER A 193 8.28 14.79 28.37
N ILE A 194 8.86 13.59 28.48
CA ILE A 194 9.67 12.97 27.44
C ILE A 194 8.78 12.43 26.33
N GLU A 195 7.66 11.80 26.66
CA GLU A 195 6.66 11.31 25.70
C GLU A 195 6.01 12.47 24.94
N GLU A 196 5.68 13.59 25.59
CA GLU A 196 5.25 14.81 24.91
C GLU A 196 6.36 15.31 23.97
N SER A 197 7.62 15.33 24.40
CA SER A 197 8.74 15.77 23.56
C SER A 197 9.02 14.83 22.38
N GLN A 198 8.78 13.52 22.55
CA GLN A 198 8.97 12.52 21.48
C GLN A 198 7.75 12.38 20.57
N SER A 199 6.54 12.62 21.08
CA SER A 199 5.31 12.68 20.28
C SER A 199 5.36 13.79 19.24
N HIS A 200 6.10 14.87 19.49
CA HIS A 200 6.31 15.96 18.53
C HIS A 200 7.57 15.77 17.68
N LYS A 201 8.33 14.69 17.87
CA LYS A 201 9.50 14.39 17.05
C LYS A 201 9.06 13.50 15.89
N VAL A 202 8.71 14.15 14.79
CA VAL A 202 8.43 13.48 13.52
C VAL A 202 9.55 12.51 13.19
N GLN A 203 9.20 11.24 13.04
CA GLN A 203 10.17 10.20 12.76
C GLN A 203 10.71 10.38 11.34
N VAL A 204 12.04 10.51 11.23
CA VAL A 204 12.70 10.61 9.93
C VAL A 204 12.96 9.20 9.43
N TYR A 205 12.12 8.74 8.50
CA TYR A 205 12.29 7.45 7.85
C TYR A 205 13.30 7.56 6.70
N THR A 206 14.31 6.70 6.69
CA THR A 206 15.23 6.57 5.54
C THR A 206 14.83 5.34 4.75
N ILE A 207 14.08 5.53 3.66
CA ILE A 207 13.62 4.43 2.81
C ILE A 207 14.71 4.10 1.78
N PRO A 208 15.22 2.84 1.72
CA PRO A 208 16.20 2.44 0.71
C PRO A 208 15.52 2.23 -0.65
N GLY A 209 16.08 2.82 -1.71
CA GLY A 209 15.59 2.62 -3.09
C GLY A 209 16.00 3.70 -4.08
N GLU A 210 15.75 3.44 -5.37
CA GLU A 210 15.93 4.44 -6.42
C GLU A 210 14.85 5.51 -6.34
N ALA A 211 15.26 6.78 -6.23
CA ALA A 211 14.33 7.91 -6.19
C ALA A 211 13.66 8.10 -7.56
N LYS A 212 12.35 7.83 -7.64
CA LYS A 212 11.52 8.13 -8.82
C LYS A 212 10.74 9.42 -8.59
N THR A 213 10.87 10.38 -9.51
CA THR A 213 10.10 11.63 -9.45
C THR A 213 8.63 11.38 -9.75
N LYS A 214 7.75 11.79 -8.83
CA LYS A 214 6.29 11.81 -9.02
C LYS A 214 5.80 13.24 -8.78
N SER A 215 4.92 13.73 -9.64
CA SER A 215 4.30 15.05 -9.50
C SER A 215 2.87 14.89 -8.98
N ILE A 216 2.58 15.49 -7.83
CA ILE A 216 1.27 15.48 -7.17
C ILE A 216 0.81 16.94 -7.00
N PHE A 217 -0.46 17.22 -7.27
CA PHE A 217 -1.04 18.55 -7.10
C PHE A 217 -1.60 18.70 -5.68
N PHE A 218 -1.28 19.82 -5.02
CA PHE A 218 -1.78 20.17 -3.69
C PHE A 218 -2.50 21.52 -3.72
N SER A 219 -3.36 21.77 -2.74
CA SER A 219 -3.89 23.11 -2.50
C SER A 219 -2.77 24.05 -2.02
N ASN A 220 -2.85 25.33 -2.40
CA ASN A 220 -1.83 26.32 -2.01
C ASN A 220 -1.69 26.46 -0.49
N GLU A 221 -2.79 26.31 0.25
CA GLU A 221 -2.81 26.37 1.71
C GLU A 221 -2.05 25.20 2.34
N LEU A 222 -2.29 23.98 1.87
CA LEU A 222 -1.62 22.78 2.37
C LEU A 222 -0.12 22.80 2.07
N ALA A 223 0.27 23.26 0.87
CA ALA A 223 1.67 23.41 0.50
C ALA A 223 2.40 24.45 1.40
N THR A 224 1.71 25.53 1.76
CA THR A 224 2.23 26.56 2.67
C THR A 224 2.38 26.02 4.09
N LEU A 225 1.36 25.31 4.60
CA LEU A 225 1.39 24.67 5.91
C LEU A 225 2.52 23.64 6.01
N MET A 226 2.67 22.80 5.00
CA MET A 226 3.75 21.80 4.96
C MET A 226 5.13 22.46 4.95
N THR A 227 5.28 23.57 4.25
CA THR A 227 6.54 24.32 4.23
C THR A 227 6.86 24.95 5.59
N ALA A 228 5.85 25.45 6.32
CA ALA A 228 6.03 25.96 7.68
C ALA A 228 6.45 24.82 8.63
N PHE A 229 5.73 23.69 8.57
CA PHE A 229 6.04 22.51 9.37
C PHE A 229 7.46 21.98 9.14
N CYS A 230 7.88 21.89 7.88
CA CYS A 230 9.23 21.43 7.54
C CYS A 230 10.33 22.37 8.08
N LYS A 231 10.06 23.68 8.13
CA LYS A 231 10.97 24.67 8.72
C LYS A 231 11.06 24.52 10.23
N ASP A 232 9.93 24.33 10.90
CA ASP A 232 9.87 24.19 12.36
C ASP A 232 10.63 22.93 12.82
N HIS A 233 10.53 21.84 12.06
CA HIS A 233 11.19 20.57 12.38
C HIS A 233 12.54 20.34 11.67
N SER A 234 13.09 21.36 10.99
CA SER A 234 14.38 21.27 10.27
C SER A 234 14.50 20.06 9.32
N MET A 235 13.39 19.69 8.65
CA MET A 235 13.33 18.54 7.75
C MET A 235 13.17 18.97 6.29
N SER A 236 13.60 18.11 5.37
CA SER A 236 13.31 18.30 3.94
C SER A 236 11.81 18.07 3.69
N GLN A 237 11.22 18.84 2.76
CA GLN A 237 9.84 18.60 2.31
C GLN A 237 9.65 17.15 1.84
N LYS A 238 10.67 16.56 1.20
CA LYS A 238 10.66 15.14 0.82
C LYS A 238 10.47 14.23 2.03
N GLN A 239 11.28 14.43 3.07
CA GLN A 239 11.25 13.60 4.28
C GLN A 239 9.94 13.75 5.04
N GLY A 240 9.41 14.97 5.12
CA GLY A 240 8.11 15.21 5.75
C GLY A 240 6.98 14.49 5.00
N PHE A 241 6.98 14.52 3.67
CA PHE A 241 5.98 13.80 2.88
C PHE A 241 6.14 12.28 2.97
N GLU A 242 7.38 11.78 2.96
CA GLU A 242 7.65 10.34 3.15
C GLU A 242 7.17 9.86 4.52
N ALA A 243 7.46 10.61 5.58
CA ALA A 243 6.99 10.29 6.94
C ALA A 243 5.47 10.30 7.03
N ALA A 244 4.82 11.36 6.53
CA ALA A 244 3.35 11.45 6.53
C ALA A 244 2.70 10.31 5.73
N LEU A 245 3.29 9.93 4.59
CA LEU A 245 2.78 8.84 3.77
C LEU A 245 2.96 7.48 4.47
N ILE A 246 4.10 7.26 5.13
CA ILE A 246 4.36 6.05 5.92
C ILE A 246 3.34 5.94 7.06
N GLU A 247 3.16 6.98 7.85
CA GLU A 247 2.21 6.97 8.96
C GLU A 247 0.77 6.75 8.48
N TYR A 248 0.39 7.40 7.38
CA TYR A 248 -0.93 7.21 6.77
C TYR A 248 -1.15 5.76 6.30
N LEU A 249 -0.17 5.18 5.60
CA LEU A 249 -0.25 3.80 5.13
C LEU A 249 -0.25 2.79 6.30
N ALA A 250 0.49 3.07 7.38
CA ALA A 250 0.49 2.25 8.59
C ALA A 250 -0.90 2.21 9.24
N GLN A 251 -1.57 3.37 9.38
CA GLN A 251 -2.94 3.46 9.91
C GLN A 251 -3.96 2.71 9.04
N HIS A 252 -3.68 2.54 7.75
CA HIS A 252 -4.56 1.87 6.80
C HIS A 252 -4.21 0.38 6.55
N GLY A 253 -3.41 -0.23 7.43
CA GLY A 253 -3.16 -1.68 7.42
C GLY A 253 -1.97 -2.14 6.58
N TYR A 254 -1.11 -1.22 6.13
CA TYR A 254 0.15 -1.54 5.43
C TYR A 254 1.37 -1.56 6.35
N GLU A 255 1.15 -1.77 7.66
CA GLU A 255 2.22 -1.75 8.67
C GLU A 255 3.29 -2.82 8.37
N HIS A 256 2.88 -4.00 7.89
CA HIS A 256 3.81 -5.08 7.56
C HIS A 256 4.70 -4.73 6.36
N GLU A 257 4.15 -4.15 5.28
CA GLU A 257 4.94 -3.71 4.14
C GLU A 257 5.92 -2.60 4.52
N ILE A 258 5.49 -1.66 5.35
CA ILE A 258 6.33 -0.57 5.85
C ILE A 258 7.48 -1.13 6.70
N ASN A 259 7.19 -2.01 7.66
CA ASN A 259 8.22 -2.62 8.48
C ASN A 259 9.22 -3.42 7.64
N CYS A 260 8.74 -4.16 6.63
CA CYS A 260 9.61 -4.86 5.69
C CYS A 260 10.46 -3.90 4.83
N LEU A 261 9.93 -2.71 4.48
CA LEU A 261 10.69 -1.67 3.78
C LEU A 261 11.75 -1.02 4.67
N LEU A 262 11.46 -0.84 5.96
CA LEU A 262 12.36 -0.25 6.95
C LEU A 262 13.45 -1.25 7.40
N GLU A 263 13.15 -2.54 7.50
CA GLU A 263 14.11 -3.58 7.90
C GLU A 263 15.21 -3.83 6.86
N LYS A 264 14.97 -3.53 5.58
CA LYS A 264 15.98 -3.59 4.51
C LYS A 264 17.13 -2.57 4.67
N VAL A 265 17.10 -1.76 5.72
CA VAL A 265 18.12 -0.75 6.05
C VAL A 265 19.31 -1.36 6.84
N HIS A 266 19.22 -2.62 7.28
CA HIS A 266 20.32 -3.35 7.93
C HIS A 266 21.03 -4.38 7.05
#